data_AF-A0AAE8EP90-F1
#
_entry.id   AF-A0AAE8EP90-F1
#
_cell.length_a   1.000
_cell.length_b   1.000
_cell.length_c   1.000
_cell.angle_alpha   90.00
_cell.angle_beta   90.00
_cell.angle_gamma   90.00
#
_symmetry.space_group_name_H-M   'P 1'
#
loop_
_entity.id
_entity.type
_entity.pdbx_description
1 polymer ?
#
loop_
_entity_poly.entity_id
_entity_poly.type
_entity_poly.pdbx_seq_one_letter_code
_entity_poly.pdbx_strand_id
1 'polypeptide(L)'
;MSEFWAAFSLFWSSLLSATLLPGSSEVLLVSLLVSDNARPLLLIMVATLGNTLGGLINVFIGHLLPPPKQQTGYGLAVRWLKRYGSTALLFSWVPIVGDLLCILAGWLRMPWASSAIFICIGKALRYIVLTGITLQGIAWWS
;
A
#
# COMPACT_ATOMS: atom_id res chain seq x y z
N MET A 1 -8.32 -4.57 23.51
CA MET A 1 -6.84 -4.71 23.40
C MET A 1 -6.21 -3.39 23.80
N SER A 2 -4.96 -3.33 24.29
CA SER A 2 -4.31 -2.01 24.42
C SER A 2 -4.07 -1.40 23.04
N GLU A 3 -4.12 -0.07 22.92
CA GLU A 3 -3.88 0.65 21.65
C GLU A 3 -2.55 0.23 21.00
N PHE A 4 -1.54 -0.09 21.81
CA PHE A 4 -0.24 -0.60 21.35
C PHE A 4 -0.36 -1.91 20.58
N TRP A 5 -1.08 -2.90 21.11
CA TRP A 5 -1.24 -4.21 20.43
C TRP A 5 -2.07 -4.09 19.15
N ALA A 6 -3.07 -3.19 19.14
CA ALA A 6 -3.84 -2.88 17.94
C ALA A 6 -2.94 -2.29 16.85
N ALA A 7 -2.13 -1.29 17.19
CA ALA A 7 -1.17 -0.69 16.28
C ALA A 7 -0.13 -1.69 15.78
N PHE A 8 0.47 -2.48 16.69
CA PHE A 8 1.50 -3.46 16.34
C PHE A 8 0.98 -4.54 15.40
N SER A 9 -0.20 -5.10 15.67
CA SER A 9 -0.82 -6.10 14.80
C SER A 9 -1.17 -5.52 13.42
N LEU A 10 -1.66 -4.28 13.37
CA LEU A 10 -1.97 -3.58 12.13
C LEU A 10 -0.73 -3.25 11.30
N PHE A 11 0.38 -2.88 11.95
CA PHE A 11 1.66 -2.65 11.27
C PHE A 11 2.12 -3.91 10.54
N TRP A 12 2.19 -5.04 11.25
CA TRP A 12 2.64 -6.31 10.68
C TRP A 12 1.66 -6.84 9.63
N SER A 13 0.35 -6.73 9.87
CA SER A 13 -0.66 -7.08 8.88
C SER A 13 -0.51 -6.24 7.61
N SER A 14 -0.26 -4.94 7.74
CA SER A 14 -0.05 -4.02 6.61
C SER A 14 1.23 -4.31 5.83
N LEU A 15 2.33 -4.60 6.52
CA LEU A 15 3.60 -4.99 5.93
C LEU A 15 3.48 -6.32 5.15
N LEU A 16 2.82 -7.31 5.74
CA LEU A 16 2.59 -8.62 5.11
C LEU A 16 1.56 -8.53 3.97
N SER A 17 0.54 -7.67 4.11
CA SER A 17 -0.48 -7.48 3.07
C SER A 17 0.13 -6.97 1.77
N ALA A 18 1.12 -6.09 1.88
CA ALA A 18 1.86 -5.58 0.73
C ALA A 18 2.70 -6.65 0.00
N THR A 19 2.95 -7.81 0.61
CA THR A 19 3.85 -8.85 0.06
C THR A 19 3.16 -10.18 -0.28
N LEU A 20 2.16 -10.62 0.50
CA LEU A 20 1.60 -11.98 0.41
C LEU A 20 0.08 -12.06 0.30
N LEU A 21 -0.67 -11.16 0.96
CA LEU A 21 -2.13 -11.26 1.07
C LEU A 21 -2.79 -9.89 0.81
N PRO A 22 -3.23 -9.62 -0.43
CA PRO A 22 -3.92 -8.36 -0.74
C PRO A 22 -5.22 -8.27 0.06
N GLY A 23 -5.45 -7.13 0.73
CA GLY A 23 -6.70 -6.86 1.45
C GLY A 23 -6.69 -7.23 2.94
N SER A 24 -5.67 -7.92 3.46
CA SER A 24 -5.67 -8.35 4.87
C SER A 24 -5.55 -7.17 5.84
N SER A 25 -4.85 -6.12 5.44
CA SER A 25 -4.63 -4.93 6.28
C SER A 25 -5.87 -4.04 6.38
N GLU A 26 -6.67 -4.02 5.31
CA GLU A 26 -7.89 -3.25 5.17
C GLU A 26 -8.99 -3.83 6.06
N VAL A 27 -9.18 -5.14 6.01
CA VAL A 27 -10.14 -5.84 6.88
C VAL A 27 -9.79 -5.63 8.34
N LEU A 28 -8.50 -5.74 8.69
CA LEU A 28 -8.05 -5.55 10.07
C LEU A 28 -8.24 -4.10 10.54
N LEU A 29 -7.94 -3.10 9.69
CA LEU A 29 -8.21 -1.69 9.99
C LEU A 29 -9.71 -1.42 10.24
N VAL A 30 -10.59 -1.91 9.36
CA VAL A 30 -12.05 -1.77 9.53
C VAL A 30 -12.51 -2.42 10.83
N SER A 31 -12.02 -3.62 11.15
CA SER A 31 -12.39 -4.32 12.39
C SER A 31 -11.98 -3.55 13.65
N LEU A 32 -10.80 -2.91 13.64
CA LEU A 32 -10.30 -2.12 14.77
C LEU A 32 -11.07 -0.80 14.93
N LEU A 33 -11.48 -0.17 13.82
CA LEU A 33 -12.33 1.03 13.83
C LEU A 33 -13.73 0.73 14.37
N VAL A 34 -14.36 -0.36 13.92
CA VAL A 34 -15.71 -0.76 14.38
C VAL A 34 -15.70 -1.14 15.85
N SER A 35 -14.61 -1.74 16.34
CA SER A 35 -14.47 -2.15 17.74
C SER A 35 -14.06 -1.02 18.69
N ASP A 36 -13.89 0.21 18.17
CA ASP A 36 -13.41 1.41 18.89
C ASP A 36 -12.14 1.16 19.74
N ASN A 37 -11.26 0.27 19.26
CA ASN A 37 -10.10 -0.20 20.02
C ASN A 37 -8.91 0.78 19.99
N ALA A 38 -8.90 1.75 19.08
CA ALA A 38 -7.82 2.72 18.92
C ALA A 38 -8.24 3.95 18.09
N ARG A 39 -7.51 5.05 18.27
CA ARG A 39 -7.72 6.30 17.52
C ARG A 39 -7.54 6.09 16.01
N PRO A 40 -8.49 6.54 15.16
CA PRO A 40 -8.42 6.38 13.71
C PRO A 40 -7.13 6.94 13.08
N LEU A 41 -6.68 8.10 13.54
CA LEU A 41 -5.44 8.73 13.07
C LEU A 41 -4.21 7.84 13.29
N LEU A 42 -4.13 7.17 14.45
CA LEU A 42 -3.01 6.30 14.77
C LEU A 42 -3.02 5.06 13.86
N LEU A 43 -4.19 4.46 13.66
CA LEU A 43 -4.36 3.32 12.76
C LEU A 43 -3.97 3.66 11.32
N ILE A 44 -4.39 4.82 10.81
CA ILE A 44 -3.99 5.29 9.47
C ILE A 44 -2.48 5.45 9.37
N MET A 45 -1.84 6.13 10.32
CA MET A 45 -0.38 6.35 10.28
C MET A 45 0.38 5.03 10.29
N VAL A 46 0.03 4.13 11.21
CA VAL A 46 0.72 2.85 11.38
C VAL A 46 0.50 1.93 10.18
N ALA A 47 -0.74 1.86 9.66
CA ALA A 47 -1.04 1.08 8.46
C ALA A 47 -0.31 1.64 7.24
N THR A 48 -0.26 2.97 7.07
CA THR A 48 0.45 3.64 5.97
C THR A 48 1.94 3.36 6.03
N LEU A 49 2.55 3.44 7.22
CA LEU A 49 3.98 3.14 7.42
C LEU A 49 4.29 1.68 7.08
N GLY A 50 3.51 0.74 7.61
CA GLY A 50 3.70 -0.69 7.32
C GLY A 50 3.59 -1.01 5.83
N ASN A 51 2.60 -0.43 5.14
CA ASN A 51 2.39 -0.69 3.72
C ASN A 51 3.42 0.00 2.83
N THR A 52 3.89 1.18 3.23
CA THR A 52 4.95 1.90 2.51
C THR A 52 6.25 1.13 2.60
N LEU A 53 6.60 0.60 3.78
CA LEU A 53 7.75 -0.29 3.96
C LEU A 53 7.62 -1.56 3.12
N GLY A 54 6.44 -2.20 3.12
CA GLY A 54 6.18 -3.35 2.23
C GLY A 54 6.32 -3.01 0.74
N GLY A 55 5.83 -1.85 0.32
CA GLY A 55 6.02 -1.34 -1.05
C GLY A 55 7.48 -1.08 -1.40
N LEU A 56 8.30 -0.59 -0.46
CA LEU A 56 9.74 -0.44 -0.64
C LEU A 56 10.46 -1.79 -0.75
N ILE A 57 10.04 -2.79 0.02
CA ILE A 57 10.52 -4.17 -0.13
C ILE A 57 10.19 -4.68 -1.54
N ASN A 58 8.99 -4.42 -2.06
CA ASN A 58 8.62 -4.78 -3.43
C ASN A 58 9.50 -4.07 -4.48
N VAL A 59 9.78 -2.78 -4.31
CA VAL A 59 10.72 -2.04 -5.16
C VAL A 59 12.14 -2.64 -5.09
N PHE A 60 12.58 -3.06 -3.90
CA PHE A 60 13.86 -3.73 -3.71
C PHE A 60 13.91 -5.08 -4.44
N ILE A 61 12.88 -5.92 -4.28
CA ILE A 61 12.75 -7.19 -5.00
C ILE A 61 12.77 -6.94 -6.51
N GLY A 62 12.04 -5.92 -6.99
CA GLY A 62 12.06 -5.52 -8.39
C GLY A 62 13.46 -5.16 -8.90
N HIS A 63 14.27 -4.48 -8.09
CA HIS A 63 15.65 -4.13 -8.44
C HIS A 63 16.57 -5.35 -8.62
N LEU A 64 16.29 -6.45 -7.90
CA LEU A 64 17.06 -7.69 -7.98
C LEU A 64 16.69 -8.54 -9.22
N LEU A 65 15.55 -8.26 -9.86
CA LEU A 65 15.13 -8.99 -11.05
C LEU A 65 16.06 -8.71 -12.24
N PRO A 66 16.30 -9.73 -13.10
CA PRO A 66 17.10 -9.55 -14.30
C PRO A 66 16.49 -8.48 -15.20
N PRO A 67 17.29 -7.69 -15.93
CA PRO A 67 16.79 -6.57 -16.72
C PRO A 67 15.68 -7.01 -17.68
N PRO A 68 14.68 -6.15 -17.94
CA PRO A 68 13.52 -6.50 -18.74
C PRO A 68 13.93 -6.92 -20.14
N LYS A 69 13.94 -8.25 -20.39
CA LYS A 69 13.86 -8.78 -21.75
C LYS A 69 12.50 -8.38 -22.33
N GLN A 70 12.45 -8.15 -23.63
CA GLN A 70 11.26 -7.75 -24.36
C GLN A 70 10.20 -8.87 -24.32
N GLN A 71 9.53 -9.03 -23.17
CA GLN A 71 8.50 -10.02 -22.93
C GLN A 71 7.13 -9.35 -23.04
N THR A 72 6.29 -9.97 -23.85
CA THR A 72 5.02 -9.48 -24.39
C THR A 72 3.86 -9.42 -23.39
N GLY A 73 4.03 -9.96 -22.16
CA GLY A 73 2.95 -10.05 -21.16
C GLY A 73 2.68 -8.79 -20.34
N TYR A 74 3.70 -7.96 -20.06
CA TYR A 74 3.58 -6.80 -19.14
C TYR A 74 3.57 -5.45 -19.86
N GLY A 75 3.35 -5.45 -21.18
CA GLY A 75 3.57 -4.30 -22.06
C GLY A 75 2.79 -3.04 -21.67
N LEU A 76 1.55 -3.17 -21.20
CA LEU A 76 0.72 -2.00 -20.81
C LEU A 76 1.23 -1.32 -19.54
N ALA A 77 1.42 -2.07 -18.46
CA ALA A 77 1.89 -1.52 -17.18
C ALA A 77 3.32 -0.95 -17.30
N VAL A 78 4.22 -1.67 -18.00
CA VAL A 78 5.58 -1.19 -18.26
C VAL A 78 5.59 0.06 -19.14
N ARG A 79 4.73 0.13 -20.16
CA ARG A 79 4.63 1.31 -21.04
C ARG A 79 4.03 2.52 -20.32
N TRP A 80 3.08 2.30 -19.41
CA TRP A 80 2.57 3.34 -18.52
C TRP A 80 3.64 3.83 -17.55
N LEU A 81 4.37 2.94 -16.88
CA LEU A 81 5.49 3.30 -16.01
C LEU A 81 6.60 4.03 -16.78
N LYS A 82 6.91 3.64 -18.01
CA LYS A 82 7.87 4.38 -18.85
C LYS A 82 7.36 5.76 -19.27
N ARG A 83 6.06 5.93 -19.49
CA ARG A 83 5.44 7.20 -19.93
C ARG A 83 5.23 8.18 -18.79
N TYR A 84 4.75 7.70 -17.64
CA TYR A 84 4.36 8.51 -16.48
C TYR A 84 5.43 8.49 -15.37
N GLY A 85 6.42 7.61 -15.45
CA GLY A 85 7.50 7.52 -14.47
C GLY A 85 6.99 7.16 -13.08
N SER A 86 7.55 7.82 -12.07
CA SER A 86 7.19 7.60 -10.67
C SER A 86 5.78 8.08 -10.31
N THR A 87 5.14 8.94 -11.12
CA THR A 87 3.76 9.37 -10.87
C THR A 87 2.75 8.25 -11.03
N ALA A 88 3.07 7.20 -11.80
CA ALA A 88 2.24 6.00 -11.91
C ALA A 88 2.10 5.27 -10.56
N LEU A 89 3.04 5.46 -9.62
CA LEU A 89 2.98 4.87 -8.28
C LEU A 89 1.90 5.50 -7.39
N LEU A 90 1.32 6.65 -7.77
CA LEU A 90 0.12 7.17 -7.10
C LEU A 90 -1.07 6.21 -7.25
N PHE A 91 -1.13 5.47 -8.36
CA PHE A 91 -2.13 4.42 -8.57
C PHE A 91 -1.88 3.17 -7.72
N SER A 92 -0.84 3.16 -6.87
CA SER A 92 -0.60 2.06 -5.93
C SER A 92 -1.64 1.94 -4.81
N TRP A 93 -2.60 2.86 -4.77
CA TRP A 93 -3.76 2.81 -3.88
C TRP A 93 -4.65 1.58 -4.13
N VAL A 94 -4.62 0.98 -5.34
CA VAL A 94 -5.44 -0.21 -5.67
C VAL A 94 -4.74 -1.46 -5.12
N PRO A 95 -5.40 -2.29 -4.29
CA PRO A 95 -4.83 -3.55 -3.82
C PRO A 95 -4.48 -4.46 -5.01
N ILE A 96 -3.44 -5.28 -4.88
CA ILE A 96 -2.88 -6.15 -5.96
C ILE A 96 -2.15 -5.37 -7.05
N VAL A 97 -2.83 -4.45 -7.72
CA VAL A 97 -2.26 -3.67 -8.84
C VAL A 97 -1.12 -2.79 -8.32
N GLY A 98 -1.30 -2.17 -7.17
CA GLY A 98 -0.31 -1.28 -6.59
C GLY A 98 1.00 -1.94 -6.19
N ASP A 99 0.94 -3.16 -5.65
CA ASP A 99 2.12 -3.91 -5.25
C ASP A 99 2.90 -4.39 -6.49
N LEU A 100 2.18 -4.80 -7.54
CA LEU A 100 2.77 -5.10 -8.84
C LEU A 100 3.47 -3.87 -9.44
N LEU A 101 2.85 -2.69 -9.35
CA LEU A 101 3.47 -1.42 -9.80
C LEU A 101 4.74 -1.09 -9.02
N CYS A 102 4.80 -1.38 -7.72
CA CYS A 102 6.01 -1.20 -6.90
C CYS A 102 7.15 -2.10 -7.38
N ILE A 103 6.86 -3.38 -7.62
CA ILE A 103 7.85 -4.33 -8.17
C ILE A 103 8.34 -3.84 -9.55
N LEU A 104 7.42 -3.44 -10.43
CA LEU A 104 7.76 -2.96 -11.76
C LEU A 104 8.59 -1.66 -11.73
N ALA A 105 8.33 -0.75 -10.79
CA ALA A 105 9.13 0.45 -10.61
C ALA A 105 10.56 0.13 -10.17
N GLY A 106 10.73 -0.86 -9.28
CA GLY A 106 12.03 -1.42 -8.93
C GLY A 106 12.73 -2.07 -10.13
N TRP A 107 11.99 -2.86 -10.91
CA TRP A 107 12.51 -3.54 -12.11
C TRP A 107 12.98 -2.56 -13.20
N LEU A 108 12.32 -1.41 -13.30
CA LEU A 108 12.70 -0.31 -14.19
C LEU A 108 13.78 0.60 -13.61
N ARG A 109 14.29 0.30 -12.40
CA ARG A 109 15.31 1.09 -11.67
C ARG A 109 14.93 2.56 -11.51
N MET A 110 13.67 2.82 -11.17
CA MET A 110 13.19 4.17 -10.89
C MET A 110 13.88 4.78 -9.65
N PRO A 111 13.96 6.12 -9.56
CA PRO A 111 14.56 6.79 -8.41
C PRO A 111 13.83 6.42 -7.12
N TRP A 112 14.59 5.93 -6.14
CA TRP A 112 14.10 5.44 -4.86
C TRP A 112 13.31 6.50 -4.08
N ALA A 113 13.83 7.73 -4.02
CA ALA A 113 13.20 8.81 -3.28
C ALA A 113 11.81 9.17 -3.83
N SER A 114 11.69 9.35 -5.15
CA SER A 114 10.40 9.63 -5.79
C SER A 114 9.45 8.47 -5.61
N SER A 115 9.92 7.23 -5.78
CA SER A 115 9.09 6.04 -5.61
C SER A 115 8.54 5.92 -4.20
N ALA A 116 9.38 6.14 -3.18
CA ALA A 116 8.97 6.12 -1.78
C ALA A 116 7.87 7.16 -1.48
N ILE A 117 8.04 8.39 -1.98
CA ILE A 117 7.08 9.48 -1.77
C ILE A 117 5.73 9.13 -2.41
N PHE A 118 5.71 8.68 -3.66
CA PHE A 118 4.46 8.37 -4.37
C PHE A 118 3.76 7.13 -3.80
N ILE A 119 4.51 6.11 -3.37
CA ILE A 119 3.96 4.95 -2.66
C ILE A 119 3.33 5.40 -1.34
N CYS A 120 4.04 6.23 -0.55
CA CYS A 120 3.52 6.74 0.71
C CYS A 120 2.21 7.50 0.51
N ILE A 121 2.17 8.42 -0.46
CA ILE A 121 0.96 9.19 -0.78
C ILE A 121 -0.20 8.27 -1.21
N GLY A 122 0.06 7.32 -2.13
CA GLY A 122 -0.97 6.40 -2.62
C GLY A 122 -1.53 5.50 -1.50
N LYS A 123 -0.66 4.94 -0.66
CA LYS A 123 -1.07 4.07 0.46
C LYS A 123 -1.79 4.87 1.56
N ALA A 124 -1.35 6.09 1.86
CA ALA A 124 -2.02 6.99 2.79
C ALA A 124 -3.45 7.32 2.32
N LEU A 125 -3.60 7.70 1.04
CA LEU A 125 -4.89 8.03 0.45
C LEU A 125 -5.89 6.87 0.60
N ARG A 126 -5.45 5.64 0.33
CA ARG A 126 -6.29 4.44 0.50
C ARG A 126 -6.83 4.31 1.93
N TYR A 127 -5.96 4.42 2.94
CA TYR A 127 -6.40 4.26 4.34
C TYR A 127 -7.26 5.42 4.83
N ILE A 128 -7.01 6.65 4.36
CA ILE A 128 -7.85 7.81 4.66
C ILE A 128 -9.27 7.58 4.10
N VAL A 129 -9.38 7.19 2.83
CA VAL A 129 -10.68 6.94 2.19
C VAL A 129 -11.40 5.77 2.85
N LEU A 130 -10.70 4.67 3.13
CA LEU A 130 -11.28 3.51 3.80
C LEU A 130 -11.78 3.85 5.21
N THR A 131 -11.01 4.62 5.98
CA THR A 131 -11.42 5.08 7.31
C THR A 131 -12.63 6.01 7.22
N GLY A 132 -12.63 6.95 6.27
CA GLY A 132 -13.76 7.87 6.07
C GLY A 132 -15.05 7.14 5.70
N ILE A 133 -14.99 6.17 4.79
CA ILE A 133 -16.13 5.32 4.43
C ILE A 133 -16.61 4.51 5.64
N THR A 134 -15.68 3.95 6.41
CA THR A 134 -16.02 3.12 7.58
C THR A 134 -16.70 3.94 8.67
N LEU A 135 -16.16 5.12 9.01
CA LEU A 135 -16.73 6.01 10.02
C LEU A 135 -18.10 6.56 9.59
N GLN A 136 -18.27 6.92 8.32
CA GLN A 136 -19.60 7.30 7.80
C GLN A 136 -20.57 6.13 7.86
N GLY A 137 -20.15 4.92 7.49
CA GLY A 137 -20.98 3.71 7.58
C GLY A 137 -21.43 3.40 9.00
N ILE A 138 -20.54 3.54 9.99
CA ILE A 138 -20.88 3.39 11.41
C ILE A 138 -21.91 4.44 11.82
N ALA A 139 -21.71 5.70 11.46
CA ALA A 139 -22.62 6.80 11.81
C ALA A 139 -24.01 6.69 11.16
N TRP A 140 -24.13 6.01 10.01
CA TRP A 140 -25.43 5.73 9.37
C TRP A 140 -26.21 4.61 10.07
N TRP A 141 -25.51 3.74 10.81
CA TRP A 141 -26.09 2.55 11.44
C TRP A 141 -26.33 2.72 12.96
N SER A 142 -25.83 3.81 13.55
CA SER A 142 -26.08 4.23 14.94
C SER A 142 -27.28 5.16 15.05
#